data_AF-A0A1V9Z4X7-F1
#
_entry.id   AF-A0A1V9Z4X7-F1
#
_cell.length_a   1.000
_cell.length_b   1.000
_cell.length_c   1.000
_cell.angle_alpha   90.00
_cell.angle_beta   90.00
_cell.angle_gamma   90.00
#
_symmetry.space_group_name_H-M   'P 1'
#
loop_
_entity.id
_entity.type
_entity.pdbx_description
1 polymer ?
#
loop_
_entity_poly.entity_id
_entity_poly.type
_entity_poly.pdbx_seq_one_letter_code
_entity_poly.pdbx_strand_id
1 'polypeptide(L)'
;MKSTQYAGFVEVDSKNGGKIFYWLVEAETPNPSELPLTIWLNGGPGCTSMLGLFMECGPFTINEDLTLTPNPHGWQKASNMLFVDQPVGTGLSTLDTKEYPTSGATVAAHFYAFLRGFYQKHPEYVNGSTTRPLYLFGESHAGRWIPQFFSHIEAENDRGATLQIRIAGAGIGNGWVHPATQYDYSGYAHGLGLISLGQKVALETKFAACTAAISSGIYHDPACFANLDTIMDSVRGNVPLNFYDVRAYGSSDAYPPGKDRIGQYLNQPDVRKALHVESSSHPFEYCNYGVYGALGHEDAVSTLHDVDQMLSVGLQVLFFNGQWDMMCNAYNTERVLVQLQWPGQVDFQAAERYTWRTPGLDAPAGFVQSGGNLTFAVVADSGHLVPYDAPAAALDMFTRFVQGRPFADARQAIATPGHWNASASAPLCESDASSLLKGSRAWSMWLAVSLVVGLSSALVASMLTALCLRNGRRRQQTILVEVEEEEDAAVQDNDDDWDDDMVEMEELTKESRQRRTVNPTDS
;
A
#
# COMPACT_ATOMS: atom_id res chain seq x y z
N MET A 1 -31.37 -13.50 13.73
CA MET A 1 -32.44 -12.57 13.31
C MET A 1 -32.12 -12.08 11.91
N LYS A 2 -33.06 -11.48 11.16
CA LYS A 2 -32.76 -10.92 9.83
C LYS A 2 -32.45 -9.42 9.97
N SER A 3 -31.34 -8.96 9.39
CA SER A 3 -30.99 -7.54 9.33
C SER A 3 -31.81 -6.80 8.27
N THR A 4 -32.27 -5.59 8.58
CA THR A 4 -32.76 -4.63 7.58
C THR A 4 -31.60 -4.15 6.73
N GLN A 5 -31.83 -3.91 5.44
CA GLN A 5 -30.78 -3.49 4.51
C GLN A 5 -31.29 -2.41 3.57
N TYR A 6 -30.40 -1.49 3.21
CA TYR A 6 -30.67 -0.40 2.28
C TYR A 6 -29.50 -0.29 1.30
N ALA A 7 -29.79 -0.05 0.03
CA ALA A 7 -28.76 0.17 -0.98
C ALA A 7 -29.18 1.32 -1.89
N GLY A 8 -28.20 2.01 -2.47
CA GLY A 8 -28.48 3.04 -3.46
C GLY A 8 -27.34 4.05 -3.58
N PHE A 9 -27.67 5.20 -4.16
CA PHE A 9 -26.71 6.22 -4.52
C PHE A 9 -26.84 7.52 -3.72
N VAL A 10 -25.71 8.19 -3.55
CA VAL A 10 -25.61 9.61 -3.22
C VAL A 10 -24.82 10.30 -4.33
N GLU A 11 -25.37 11.38 -4.89
CA GLU A 11 -24.67 12.23 -5.85
C GLU A 11 -23.64 13.10 -5.13
N VAL A 12 -22.41 13.09 -5.63
CA VAL A 12 -21.26 13.80 -5.01
C VAL A 12 -20.52 14.71 -6.00
N ASP A 13 -20.71 14.49 -7.30
CA ASP A 13 -20.16 15.32 -8.37
C ASP A 13 -21.21 15.51 -9.46
N SER A 14 -22.05 16.54 -9.33
CA SER A 14 -23.10 16.83 -10.29
C SER A 14 -22.57 17.26 -11.67
N LYS A 15 -21.33 17.75 -11.75
CA LYS A 15 -20.72 18.18 -13.01
C LYS A 15 -20.44 16.99 -13.92
N ASN A 16 -19.97 15.88 -13.33
CA ASN A 16 -19.60 14.66 -14.06
C ASN A 16 -20.59 13.50 -13.85
N GLY A 17 -21.73 13.74 -13.19
CA GLY A 17 -22.70 12.69 -12.84
C GLY A 17 -22.17 11.68 -11.82
N GLY A 18 -21.16 12.05 -11.03
CA GLY A 18 -20.50 11.20 -10.05
C GLY A 18 -21.41 10.86 -8.88
N LYS A 19 -21.67 9.56 -8.69
CA LYS A 19 -22.51 9.02 -7.62
C LYS A 19 -21.78 7.91 -6.89
N ILE A 20 -21.77 7.97 -5.56
CA ILE A 20 -21.24 6.92 -4.70
C ILE A 20 -22.37 5.96 -4.32
N PHE A 21 -22.18 4.68 -4.61
CA PHE A 21 -23.02 3.57 -4.18
C PHE A 21 -22.68 3.16 -2.75
N TYR A 22 -23.70 2.78 -1.99
CA TYR A 22 -23.55 2.16 -0.69
C TYR A 22 -24.52 1.00 -0.48
N TRP A 23 -24.15 0.10 0.43
CA TRP A 23 -25.02 -0.93 0.98
C TRP A 23 -24.93 -0.92 2.50
N LEU A 24 -26.01 -0.50 3.15
CA LEU A 24 -26.21 -0.51 4.59
C LEU A 24 -26.82 -1.84 5.03
N VAL A 25 -26.24 -2.46 6.05
CA VAL A 25 -26.73 -3.65 6.75
C VAL A 25 -26.89 -3.30 8.22
N GLU A 26 -28.13 -3.21 8.69
CA GLU A 26 -28.40 -2.95 10.11
C GLU A 26 -27.92 -4.10 10.98
N ALA A 27 -27.57 -3.75 12.22
CA ALA A 27 -27.06 -4.72 13.17
C ALA A 27 -28.08 -5.84 13.45
N GLU A 28 -27.60 -7.07 13.66
CA GLU A 28 -28.44 -8.25 13.89
C GLU A 28 -28.98 -8.30 15.34
N THR A 29 -29.82 -7.34 15.71
CA THR A 29 -30.36 -7.13 17.05
C THR A 29 -31.77 -6.53 16.98
N PRO A 30 -32.63 -6.67 18.02
CA PRO A 30 -33.92 -5.98 18.07
C PRO A 30 -33.79 -4.44 18.09
N ASN A 31 -32.65 -3.91 18.54
CA ASN A 31 -32.40 -2.47 18.70
C ASN A 31 -31.16 -2.01 17.93
N PRO A 32 -31.18 -2.01 16.57
CA PRO A 32 -30.01 -1.59 15.79
C PRO A 32 -29.64 -0.12 16.03
N SER A 33 -30.59 0.70 16.50
CA SER A 33 -30.41 2.12 16.87
C SER A 33 -29.47 2.33 18.07
N GLU A 34 -29.26 1.33 18.93
CA GLU A 34 -28.38 1.42 20.11
C GLU A 34 -26.90 1.18 19.78
N LEU A 35 -26.59 0.66 18.59
CA LEU A 35 -25.23 0.33 18.16
C LEU A 35 -24.60 1.46 17.34
N PRO A 36 -23.27 1.49 17.12
CA PRO A 36 -22.66 2.48 16.24
C PRO A 36 -22.97 2.21 14.75
N LEU A 37 -22.55 3.14 13.89
CA LEU A 37 -22.39 2.93 12.46
C LEU A 37 -20.91 2.69 12.16
N THR A 38 -20.60 1.65 11.38
CA THR A 38 -19.24 1.37 10.92
C THR A 38 -19.24 1.37 9.40
N ILE A 39 -18.39 2.20 8.81
CA ILE A 39 -18.13 2.17 7.37
C ILE A 39 -17.01 1.15 7.10
N TRP A 40 -17.18 0.35 6.05
CA TRP A 40 -16.12 -0.50 5.50
C TRP A 40 -15.68 0.01 4.13
N LEU A 41 -14.37 0.12 3.94
CA LEU A 41 -13.71 0.59 2.72
C LEU A 41 -12.65 -0.44 2.26
N ASN A 42 -12.85 -1.06 1.10
CA ASN A 42 -11.75 -1.75 0.44
C ASN A 42 -10.80 -0.74 -0.25
N GLY A 43 -9.62 -1.22 -0.64
CA GLY A 43 -8.54 -0.41 -1.20
C GLY A 43 -8.46 -0.39 -2.72
N GLY A 44 -7.34 -0.87 -3.26
CA GLY A 44 -6.97 -0.79 -4.68
C GLY A 44 -5.79 0.15 -4.92
N PRO A 45 -6.01 1.40 -5.36
CA PRO A 45 -7.28 2.14 -5.33
C PRO A 45 -8.26 1.74 -6.45
N GLY A 46 -9.55 1.95 -6.20
CA GLY A 46 -10.61 1.69 -7.18
C GLY A 46 -11.22 0.29 -7.11
N CYS A 47 -10.99 -0.46 -6.03
CA CYS A 47 -11.62 -1.77 -5.80
C CYS A 47 -12.89 -1.65 -4.97
N THR A 48 -13.91 -2.43 -5.33
CA THR A 48 -15.23 -2.40 -4.72
C THR A 48 -15.24 -2.84 -3.25
N SER A 49 -16.04 -2.15 -2.43
CA SER A 49 -16.34 -2.56 -1.05
C SER A 49 -17.34 -3.72 -0.96
N MET A 50 -17.86 -4.18 -2.10
CA MET A 50 -18.65 -5.41 -2.17
C MET A 50 -17.77 -6.65 -1.95
N LEU A 51 -16.45 -6.55 -2.10
CA LEU A 51 -15.53 -7.58 -1.62
C LEU A 51 -15.70 -7.80 -0.11
N GLY A 52 -15.61 -6.71 0.67
CA GLY A 52 -15.83 -6.73 2.10
C GLY A 52 -17.18 -7.32 2.50
N LEU A 53 -18.22 -6.99 1.73
CA LEU A 53 -19.57 -7.47 1.99
C LEU A 53 -19.72 -8.98 1.76
N PHE A 54 -19.20 -9.51 0.65
CA PHE A 54 -19.49 -10.89 0.24
C PHE A 54 -18.42 -11.92 0.58
N MET A 55 -17.19 -11.49 0.87
CA MET A 55 -16.08 -12.41 1.13
C MET A 55 -15.41 -12.19 2.48
N GLU A 56 -15.62 -11.05 3.14
CA GLU A 56 -14.89 -10.74 4.36
C GLU A 56 -15.82 -10.63 5.56
N CYS A 57 -16.36 -9.44 5.82
CA CYS A 57 -16.98 -9.06 7.07
C CYS A 57 -18.49 -8.80 6.97
N GLY A 58 -19.08 -8.96 5.77
CA GLY A 58 -20.52 -8.77 5.59
C GLY A 58 -21.39 -9.98 5.97
N PRO A 59 -22.72 -9.84 5.81
CA PRO A 59 -23.70 -10.78 6.34
C PRO A 59 -23.84 -12.08 5.54
N PHE A 60 -23.34 -12.15 4.31
CA PHE A 60 -23.53 -13.29 3.42
C PHE A 60 -22.27 -13.61 2.62
N THR A 61 -22.17 -14.86 2.17
CA THR A 61 -21.21 -15.32 1.16
C THR A 61 -21.94 -15.81 -0.08
N ILE A 62 -21.30 -15.69 -1.24
CA ILE A 62 -21.86 -16.13 -2.53
C ILE A 62 -21.37 -17.56 -2.83
N ASN A 63 -22.32 -18.49 -2.96
CA ASN A 63 -22.05 -19.87 -3.34
C ASN A 63 -21.74 -20.01 -4.84
N GLU A 64 -21.30 -21.19 -5.28
CA GLU A 64 -21.02 -21.49 -6.70
C GLU A 64 -22.25 -21.36 -7.60
N ASP A 65 -23.43 -21.66 -7.08
CA ASP A 65 -24.71 -21.52 -7.77
C ASP A 65 -25.31 -20.10 -7.67
N LEU A 66 -24.51 -19.13 -7.21
CA LEU A 66 -24.89 -17.73 -6.99
C LEU A 66 -25.99 -17.52 -5.93
N THR A 67 -26.29 -18.52 -5.11
CA THR A 67 -27.13 -18.35 -3.92
C THR A 67 -26.34 -17.73 -2.76
N LEU A 68 -27.04 -17.10 -1.82
CA LEU A 68 -26.43 -16.48 -0.64
C LEU A 68 -26.52 -17.37 0.59
N THR A 69 -25.40 -17.59 1.27
CA THR A 69 -25.34 -18.27 2.58
C THR A 69 -25.02 -17.26 3.68
N PRO A 70 -25.74 -17.26 4.84
CA PRO A 70 -25.39 -16.41 5.97
C PRO A 70 -23.95 -16.62 6.45
N ASN A 71 -23.24 -15.52 6.69
CA ASN A 71 -21.91 -15.52 7.30
C ASN A 71 -22.06 -15.55 8.85
N PRO A 72 -21.64 -16.64 9.54
CA PRO A 72 -21.72 -16.71 11.00
C PRO A 72 -20.78 -15.73 11.71
N HIS A 73 -19.85 -15.08 10.98
CA HIS A 73 -18.89 -14.13 11.51
C HIS A 73 -19.05 -12.71 10.94
N GLY A 74 -20.19 -12.41 10.32
CA GLY A 74 -20.47 -11.06 9.81
C GLY A 74 -20.46 -10.00 10.92
N TRP A 75 -19.86 -8.85 10.63
CA TRP A 75 -19.64 -7.75 11.57
C TRP A 75 -20.92 -6.98 11.93
N GLN A 76 -22.01 -7.20 11.19
CA GLN A 76 -23.35 -6.73 11.58
C GLN A 76 -23.82 -7.28 12.93
N LYS A 77 -23.13 -8.30 13.48
CA LYS A 77 -23.37 -8.79 14.84
C LYS A 77 -22.94 -7.81 15.94
N ALA A 78 -22.08 -6.83 15.63
CA ALA A 78 -21.55 -5.88 16.59
C ALA A 78 -21.81 -4.40 16.23
N SER A 79 -22.14 -4.09 14.97
CA SER A 79 -22.36 -2.72 14.50
C SER A 79 -23.35 -2.68 13.32
N ASN A 80 -23.87 -1.50 12.99
CA ASN A 80 -24.52 -1.29 11.68
C ASN A 80 -23.42 -1.11 10.64
N MET A 81 -23.40 -1.92 9.59
CA MET A 81 -22.31 -1.94 8.61
C MET A 81 -22.71 -1.19 7.34
N LEU A 82 -21.88 -0.25 6.89
CA LEU A 82 -22.07 0.53 5.67
C LEU A 82 -20.90 0.29 4.72
N PHE A 83 -21.13 -0.51 3.68
CA PHE A 83 -20.14 -0.79 2.64
C PHE A 83 -20.24 0.27 1.55
N VAL A 84 -19.14 0.95 1.23
CA VAL A 84 -19.14 2.11 0.33
C VAL A 84 -18.19 1.90 -0.83
N ASP A 85 -18.70 1.92 -2.05
CA ASP A 85 -17.88 1.88 -3.25
C ASP A 85 -17.31 3.27 -3.53
N GLN A 86 -16.04 3.48 -3.25
CA GLN A 86 -15.38 4.76 -3.45
C GLN A 86 -13.95 4.56 -3.96
N PRO A 87 -13.38 5.49 -4.74
CA PRO A 87 -13.95 6.74 -5.25
C PRO A 87 -15.06 6.55 -6.31
N VAL A 88 -15.64 7.64 -6.82
CA VAL A 88 -16.58 7.58 -7.96
C VAL A 88 -15.96 6.81 -9.14
N GLY A 89 -16.75 5.96 -9.79
CA GLY A 89 -16.28 5.01 -10.82
C GLY A 89 -15.88 3.63 -10.29
N THR A 90 -15.78 3.44 -8.97
CA THR A 90 -15.42 2.15 -8.34
C THR A 90 -16.65 1.25 -8.19
N GLY A 91 -16.55 -0.03 -8.57
CA GLY A 91 -17.62 -1.00 -8.35
C GLY A 91 -18.97 -0.57 -8.96
N LEU A 92 -19.99 -0.38 -8.12
CA LEU A 92 -21.30 0.11 -8.54
C LEU A 92 -21.39 1.64 -8.60
N SER A 93 -20.42 2.38 -8.04
CA SER A 93 -20.37 3.84 -8.09
C SER A 93 -20.15 4.34 -9.51
N THR A 94 -20.97 5.30 -9.95
CA THR A 94 -21.03 5.71 -11.35
C THR A 94 -20.37 7.06 -11.59
N LEU A 95 -19.93 7.26 -12.82
CA LEU A 95 -19.50 8.53 -13.38
C LEU A 95 -20.04 8.57 -14.84
N ASP A 96 -20.62 9.68 -15.27
CA ASP A 96 -21.13 9.82 -16.65
C ASP A 96 -19.99 10.05 -17.65
N THR A 97 -18.83 10.50 -17.15
CA THR A 97 -17.60 10.73 -17.90
C THR A 97 -16.50 9.72 -17.51
N LYS A 98 -15.32 9.83 -18.13
CA LYS A 98 -14.10 9.12 -17.70
C LYS A 98 -13.14 10.04 -16.92
N GLU A 99 -13.65 11.14 -16.35
CA GLU A 99 -12.86 12.10 -15.58
C GLU A 99 -12.79 11.66 -14.11
N TYR A 100 -12.00 10.62 -13.84
CA TYR A 100 -11.83 10.09 -12.48
C TYR A 100 -11.12 11.10 -11.55
N PRO A 101 -11.37 11.06 -10.23
CA PRO A 101 -10.63 11.87 -9.27
C PRO A 101 -9.13 11.60 -9.37
N THR A 102 -8.33 12.67 -9.41
CA THR A 102 -6.87 12.60 -9.53
C THR A 102 -6.16 13.02 -8.24
N SER A 103 -6.87 13.23 -7.14
CA SER A 103 -6.22 13.57 -5.86
C SER A 103 -7.01 13.10 -4.66
N GLY A 104 -6.31 12.76 -3.57
CA GLY A 104 -6.89 12.35 -2.30
C GLY A 104 -7.77 13.45 -1.71
N ALA A 105 -7.43 14.72 -1.95
CA ALA A 105 -8.26 15.86 -1.54
C ALA A 105 -9.64 15.86 -2.24
N THR A 106 -9.69 15.56 -3.54
CA THR A 106 -10.95 15.40 -4.28
C THR A 106 -11.73 14.18 -3.78
N VAL A 107 -11.05 13.05 -3.56
CA VAL A 107 -11.68 11.83 -3.02
C VAL A 107 -12.29 12.09 -1.64
N ALA A 108 -11.57 12.77 -0.75
CA ALA A 108 -12.06 13.12 0.59
C ALA A 108 -13.26 14.08 0.55
N ALA A 109 -13.25 15.08 -0.35
CA ALA A 109 -14.37 15.97 -0.55
C ALA A 109 -15.63 15.23 -1.07
N HIS A 110 -15.46 14.31 -2.03
CA HIS A 110 -16.55 13.46 -2.52
C HIS A 110 -17.08 12.55 -1.41
N PHE A 111 -16.21 11.97 -0.58
CA PHE A 111 -16.62 11.13 0.54
C PHE A 111 -17.37 11.91 1.61
N TYR A 112 -16.95 13.14 1.92
CA TYR A 112 -17.70 14.03 2.82
C TYR A 112 -19.08 14.38 2.24
N ALA A 113 -19.17 14.74 0.96
CA ALA A 113 -20.45 14.96 0.28
C ALA A 113 -21.35 13.72 0.32
N PHE A 114 -20.77 12.52 0.14
CA PHE A 114 -21.48 11.24 0.31
C PHE A 114 -22.06 11.13 1.72
N LEU A 115 -21.28 11.35 2.78
CA LEU A 115 -21.78 11.28 4.16
C LEU A 115 -22.92 12.25 4.40
N ARG A 116 -22.80 13.49 3.91
CA ARG A 116 -23.86 14.51 4.01
C ARG A 116 -25.16 14.04 3.37
N GLY A 117 -25.11 13.47 2.16
CA GLY A 117 -26.29 12.94 1.49
C GLY A 117 -26.81 11.64 2.09
N PHE A 118 -25.93 10.79 2.62
CA PHE A 118 -26.31 9.58 3.35
C PHE A 118 -27.14 9.93 4.59
N TYR A 119 -26.67 10.85 5.44
CA TYR A 119 -27.40 11.26 6.64
C TYR A 119 -28.71 12.01 6.36
N GLN A 120 -28.87 12.61 5.17
CA GLN A 120 -30.17 13.14 4.73
C GLN A 120 -31.18 12.03 4.40
N LYS A 121 -30.71 10.93 3.81
CA LYS A 121 -31.54 9.75 3.48
C LYS A 121 -31.82 8.89 4.71
N HIS A 122 -30.89 8.89 5.68
CA HIS A 122 -30.90 8.08 6.88
C HIS A 122 -30.87 8.94 8.16
N PRO A 123 -31.91 9.77 8.41
CA PRO A 123 -31.95 10.67 9.56
C PRO A 123 -31.95 9.92 10.91
N GLU A 124 -32.28 8.63 10.93
CA GLU A 124 -32.16 7.75 12.09
C GLU A 124 -30.71 7.56 12.58
N TYR A 125 -29.71 7.98 11.80
CA TYR A 125 -28.31 8.06 12.24
C TYR A 125 -27.87 9.43 12.71
N VAL A 126 -28.79 10.40 12.80
CA VAL A 126 -28.55 11.76 13.27
C VAL A 126 -29.22 11.97 14.63
N ASN A 127 -28.49 12.62 15.55
CA ASN A 127 -28.98 13.06 16.84
C ASN A 127 -28.77 14.58 16.98
N GLY A 128 -29.83 15.34 16.71
CA GLY A 128 -29.78 16.80 16.70
C GLY A 128 -28.84 17.34 15.62
N SER A 129 -27.80 18.06 16.03
CA SER A 129 -26.77 18.61 15.13
C SER A 129 -25.54 17.70 15.00
N THR A 130 -25.60 16.46 15.50
CA THR A 130 -24.47 15.51 15.50
C THR A 130 -24.90 14.16 14.95
N THR A 131 -23.97 13.35 14.46
CA THR A 131 -24.26 11.96 14.07
C THR A 131 -24.16 11.01 15.28
N ARG A 132 -24.73 9.81 15.13
CA ARG A 132 -24.33 8.64 15.93
C ARG A 132 -22.81 8.40 15.82
N PRO A 133 -22.20 7.68 16.78
CA PRO A 133 -20.79 7.33 16.69
C PRO A 133 -20.50 6.61 15.38
N LEU A 134 -19.58 7.17 14.59
CA LEU A 134 -19.13 6.63 13.33
C LEU A 134 -17.75 5.99 13.50
N TYR A 135 -17.59 4.74 13.07
CA TYR A 135 -16.29 4.10 12.94
C TYR A 135 -15.89 4.01 11.48
N LEU A 136 -14.65 4.37 11.16
CA LEU A 136 -14.09 4.21 9.82
C LEU A 136 -13.21 2.96 9.80
N PHE A 137 -13.64 1.92 9.09
CA PHE A 137 -12.87 0.69 8.90
C PHE A 137 -12.58 0.46 7.44
N GLY A 138 -11.47 -0.22 7.18
CA GLY A 138 -11.10 -0.59 5.82
C GLY A 138 -9.72 -1.19 5.78
N GLU A 139 -9.28 -1.50 4.58
CA GLU A 139 -8.05 -2.24 4.36
C GLU A 139 -7.20 -1.75 3.18
N SER A 140 -5.95 -2.17 3.13
CA SER A 140 -5.06 -1.93 2.00
C SER A 140 -4.89 -0.43 1.74
N HIS A 141 -5.18 0.03 0.53
CA HIS A 141 -5.18 1.45 0.17
C HIS A 141 -6.16 2.31 1.00
N ALA A 142 -7.12 1.72 1.74
CA ALA A 142 -7.91 2.47 2.73
C ALA A 142 -7.07 2.98 3.91
N GLY A 143 -5.84 2.47 4.11
CA GLY A 143 -4.85 3.08 4.99
C GLY A 143 -4.51 4.53 4.60
N ARG A 144 -4.69 4.90 3.32
CA ARG A 144 -4.62 6.29 2.84
C ARG A 144 -5.95 7.03 3.04
N TRP A 145 -7.05 6.36 2.70
CA TRP A 145 -8.39 6.97 2.71
C TRP A 145 -8.86 7.35 4.09
N ILE A 146 -8.75 6.45 5.06
CA ILE A 146 -9.29 6.64 6.41
C ILE A 146 -8.67 7.88 7.08
N PRO A 147 -7.33 8.06 7.09
CA PRO A 147 -6.74 9.28 7.64
C PRO A 147 -7.13 10.54 6.88
N GLN A 148 -7.13 10.52 5.55
CA GLN A 148 -7.51 11.70 4.76
C GLN A 148 -8.98 12.09 4.94
N PHE A 149 -9.88 11.10 5.04
CA PHE A 149 -11.30 11.32 5.30
C PHE A 149 -11.50 11.89 6.69
N PHE A 150 -10.80 11.36 7.69
CA PHE A 150 -10.82 11.89 9.03
C PHE A 150 -10.40 13.38 9.04
N SER A 151 -9.22 13.71 8.48
CA SER A 151 -8.72 15.09 8.46
C SER A 151 -9.68 16.05 7.76
N HIS A 152 -10.28 15.61 6.65
CA HIS A 152 -11.26 16.43 5.92
C HIS A 152 -12.55 16.64 6.72
N ILE A 153 -13.08 15.58 7.33
CA ILE A 153 -14.31 15.65 8.15
C ILE A 153 -14.11 16.57 9.35
N GLU A 154 -12.99 16.44 10.07
CA GLU A 154 -12.70 17.28 11.23
C GLU A 154 -12.50 18.75 10.82
N ALA A 155 -11.84 19.02 9.69
CA ALA A 155 -11.72 20.37 9.17
C ALA A 155 -13.08 21.01 8.83
N GLU A 156 -14.03 20.22 8.31
CA GLU A 156 -15.40 20.69 8.05
C GLU A 156 -16.20 20.87 9.34
N ASN A 157 -16.04 19.98 10.32
CA ASN A 157 -16.61 20.11 11.66
C ASN A 157 -16.16 21.43 12.32
N ASP A 158 -14.85 21.72 12.30
CA ASP A 158 -14.23 22.95 12.85
C ASP A 158 -14.69 24.23 12.14
N ARG A 159 -15.00 24.15 10.85
CA ARG A 159 -15.59 25.26 10.07
C ARG A 159 -17.04 25.55 10.41
N GLY A 160 -17.63 24.80 11.35
CA GLY A 160 -19.01 25.00 11.81
C GLY A 160 -20.05 24.32 10.92
N ALA A 161 -19.73 23.14 10.35
CA ALA A 161 -20.70 22.35 9.61
C ALA A 161 -22.02 22.17 10.39
N THR A 162 -23.15 22.33 9.71
CA THR A 162 -24.50 22.24 10.34
C THR A 162 -24.80 20.89 10.98
N LEU A 163 -24.18 19.83 10.45
CA LEU A 163 -24.23 18.49 11.01
C LEU A 163 -22.79 18.08 11.25
N GLN A 164 -22.45 17.87 12.51
CA GLN A 164 -21.14 17.47 12.98
C GLN A 164 -21.03 15.95 12.91
N ILE A 165 -20.11 15.44 12.09
CA ILE A 165 -19.93 14.00 11.92
C ILE A 165 -18.99 13.52 13.02
N ARG A 166 -19.50 12.69 13.93
CA ARG A 166 -18.76 12.25 15.12
C ARG A 166 -18.03 10.94 14.87
N ILE A 167 -16.75 11.05 14.49
CA ILE A 167 -15.88 9.88 14.35
C ILE A 167 -15.46 9.39 15.74
N ALA A 168 -15.79 8.14 16.07
CA ALA A 168 -15.55 7.53 17.37
C ALA A 168 -14.31 6.63 17.41
N GLY A 169 -13.88 6.13 16.25
CA GLY A 169 -12.65 5.36 16.11
C GLY A 169 -12.38 4.95 14.68
N ALA A 170 -11.18 4.44 14.43
CA ALA A 170 -10.76 3.97 13.11
C ALA A 170 -10.05 2.62 13.19
N GLY A 171 -10.30 1.76 12.21
CA GLY A 171 -9.63 0.47 12.05
C GLY A 171 -9.00 0.35 10.67
N ILE A 172 -7.69 0.14 10.60
CA ILE A 172 -6.92 0.07 9.36
C ILE A 172 -6.30 -1.33 9.26
N GLY A 173 -6.87 -2.15 8.37
CA GLY A 173 -6.44 -3.52 8.08
C GLY A 173 -5.36 -3.54 7.01
N ASN A 174 -4.20 -4.16 7.27
CA ASN A 174 -3.16 -4.36 6.25
C ASN A 174 -2.92 -3.07 5.44
N GLY A 175 -2.77 -1.94 6.13
CA GLY A 175 -2.96 -0.61 5.52
C GLY A 175 -1.71 -0.03 4.86
N TRP A 176 -1.91 0.64 3.72
CA TRP A 176 -0.90 1.45 3.03
C TRP A 176 -0.97 2.91 3.52
N VAL A 177 -0.02 3.33 4.36
CA VAL A 177 -0.04 4.62 5.09
C VAL A 177 1.20 5.47 4.81
N HIS A 178 2.38 4.86 4.95
CA HIS A 178 3.67 5.54 4.84
C HIS A 178 4.61 4.77 3.91
N PRO A 179 4.46 4.94 2.58
CA PRO A 179 5.13 4.14 1.56
C PRO A 179 6.66 4.19 1.65
N ALA A 180 7.21 5.35 2.05
CA ALA A 180 8.64 5.53 2.27
C ALA A 180 9.25 4.54 3.27
N THR A 181 8.46 3.96 4.18
CA THR A 181 8.88 2.84 5.04
C THR A 181 8.39 1.49 4.51
N GLN A 182 7.18 1.45 3.92
CA GLN A 182 6.51 0.19 3.58
C GLN A 182 7.03 -0.50 2.31
N TYR A 183 7.68 0.22 1.39
CA TYR A 183 8.30 -0.38 0.19
C TYR A 183 9.54 -1.26 0.48
N ASP A 184 10.07 -1.26 1.70
CA ASP A 184 11.15 -2.18 2.08
C ASP A 184 10.59 -3.52 2.55
N TYR A 185 10.34 -4.43 1.61
CA TYR A 185 9.83 -5.78 1.89
C TYR A 185 10.95 -6.74 2.37
N SER A 186 12.21 -6.33 2.24
CA SER A 186 13.36 -7.22 2.41
C SER A 186 13.51 -7.76 3.85
N GLY A 187 13.24 -6.92 4.86
CA GLY A 187 13.31 -7.33 6.27
C GLY A 187 12.29 -8.41 6.61
N TYR A 188 11.07 -8.23 6.14
CA TYR A 188 9.98 -9.18 6.37
C TYR A 188 10.19 -10.48 5.59
N ALA A 189 10.56 -10.40 4.31
CA ALA A 189 10.86 -11.57 3.49
C ALA A 189 12.00 -12.43 4.07
N HIS A 190 13.04 -11.80 4.64
CA HIS A 190 14.08 -12.51 5.37
C HIS A 190 13.55 -13.19 6.63
N GLY A 191 12.71 -12.49 7.42
CA GLY A 191 12.09 -13.04 8.62
C GLY A 191 11.22 -14.27 8.35
N LEU A 192 10.59 -14.32 7.17
CA LEU A 192 9.82 -15.47 6.69
C LEU A 192 10.68 -16.60 6.10
N GLY A 193 11.98 -16.38 5.92
CA GLY A 193 12.89 -17.34 5.29
C GLY A 193 12.79 -17.42 3.76
N LEU A 194 12.12 -16.46 3.11
CA LEU A 194 12.02 -16.42 1.64
C LEU A 194 13.34 -16.02 0.98
N ILE A 195 14.15 -15.23 1.68
CA ILE A 195 15.46 -14.76 1.21
C ILE A 195 16.52 -14.88 2.31
N SER A 196 17.78 -15.01 1.90
CA SER A 196 18.94 -15.00 2.79
C SER A 196 19.30 -13.59 3.26
N LEU A 197 20.10 -13.49 4.34
CA LEU A 197 20.60 -12.23 4.86
C LEU A 197 21.41 -11.43 3.82
N GLY A 198 22.21 -12.11 2.99
CA GLY A 198 22.96 -11.47 1.91
C GLY A 198 22.05 -10.86 0.83
N GLN A 199 20.94 -11.54 0.50
CA GLN A 199 19.93 -11.02 -0.43
C GLN A 199 19.18 -9.83 0.17
N LYS A 200 18.83 -9.86 1.45
CA LYS A 200 18.24 -8.71 2.15
C LYS A 200 19.12 -7.46 2.00
N VAL A 201 20.41 -7.57 2.35
CA VAL A 201 21.36 -6.45 2.25
C VAL A 201 21.49 -5.94 0.80
N ALA A 202 21.47 -6.83 -0.19
CA ALA A 202 21.48 -6.42 -1.59
C ALA A 202 20.20 -5.65 -2.00
N LEU A 203 19.04 -6.06 -1.50
CA LEU A 203 17.75 -5.44 -1.79
C LEU A 203 17.56 -4.08 -1.09
N GLU A 204 18.25 -3.82 0.02
CA GLU A 204 18.29 -2.50 0.66
C GLU A 204 18.81 -1.41 -0.29
N THR A 205 19.72 -1.77 -1.21
CA THR A 205 20.21 -0.83 -2.24
C THR A 205 19.11 -0.48 -3.27
N LYS A 206 18.22 -1.42 -3.61
CA LYS A 206 17.06 -1.14 -4.49
C LYS A 206 16.06 -0.23 -3.79
N PHE A 207 15.80 -0.50 -2.51
CA PHE A 207 14.94 0.34 -1.69
C PHE A 207 15.48 1.78 -1.58
N ALA A 208 16.81 1.97 -1.49
CA ALA A 208 17.42 3.29 -1.45
C ALA A 208 17.04 4.15 -2.68
N ALA A 209 16.99 3.57 -3.89
CA ALA A 209 16.55 4.28 -5.09
C ALA A 209 15.09 4.77 -4.98
N CYS A 210 14.19 3.92 -4.49
CA CYS A 210 12.80 4.33 -4.20
C CYS A 210 12.74 5.47 -3.18
N THR A 211 13.46 5.36 -2.05
CA THR A 211 13.44 6.42 -1.03
C THR A 211 13.96 7.75 -1.55
N ALA A 212 14.94 7.73 -2.45
CA ALA A 212 15.47 8.93 -3.10
C ALA A 212 14.44 9.57 -4.05
N ALA A 213 13.71 8.75 -4.81
CA ALA A 213 12.62 9.20 -5.66
C ALA A 213 11.51 9.87 -4.84
N ILE A 214 11.02 9.21 -3.79
CA ILE A 214 9.98 9.74 -2.89
C ILE A 214 10.45 11.06 -2.25
N SER A 215 11.69 11.11 -1.76
CA SER A 215 12.28 12.30 -1.15
C SER A 215 12.41 13.48 -2.14
N SER A 216 12.45 13.19 -3.43
CA SER A 216 12.50 14.18 -4.52
C SER A 216 11.10 14.57 -5.03
N GLY A 217 10.03 14.07 -4.40
CA GLY A 217 8.65 14.31 -4.81
C GLY A 217 8.18 13.44 -5.99
N ILE A 218 8.90 12.38 -6.32
CA ILE A 218 8.52 11.41 -7.36
C ILE A 218 7.83 10.24 -6.65
N TYR A 219 6.50 10.21 -6.73
CA TYR A 219 5.67 9.24 -6.00
C TYR A 219 5.22 8.04 -6.83
N HIS A 220 5.60 7.98 -8.10
CA HIS A 220 5.33 6.88 -9.01
C HIS A 220 6.62 6.50 -9.74
N ASP A 221 7.53 5.85 -9.01
CA ASP A 221 8.82 5.38 -9.52
C ASP A 221 8.83 3.84 -9.57
N PRO A 222 9.16 3.21 -10.71
CA PRO A 222 9.26 1.75 -10.81
C PRO A 222 10.25 1.12 -9.82
N ALA A 223 11.25 1.87 -9.34
CA ALA A 223 12.20 1.39 -8.33
C ALA A 223 11.52 1.03 -7.00
N CYS A 224 10.33 1.56 -6.71
CA CYS A 224 9.61 1.28 -5.48
C CYS A 224 9.03 -0.14 -5.41
N PHE A 225 8.51 -0.66 -6.52
CA PHE A 225 8.04 -2.05 -6.58
C PHE A 225 9.14 -3.06 -6.90
N ALA A 226 10.28 -2.62 -7.44
CA ALA A 226 11.39 -3.50 -7.76
C ALA A 226 11.91 -4.34 -6.58
N ASN A 227 11.76 -3.86 -5.33
CA ASN A 227 12.08 -4.63 -4.13
C ASN A 227 11.16 -5.85 -3.98
N LEU A 228 9.84 -5.63 -4.05
CA LEU A 228 8.83 -6.69 -4.01
C LEU A 228 8.98 -7.65 -5.18
N ASP A 229 9.05 -7.12 -6.41
CA ASP A 229 9.13 -7.92 -7.64
C ASP A 229 10.33 -8.88 -7.57
N THR A 230 11.49 -8.40 -7.12
CA THR A 230 12.68 -9.25 -6.99
C THR A 230 12.49 -10.36 -5.96
N ILE A 231 11.77 -10.10 -4.86
CA ILE A 231 11.47 -11.12 -3.85
C ILE A 231 10.51 -12.16 -4.43
N MET A 232 9.42 -11.72 -5.05
CA MET A 232 8.40 -12.61 -5.62
C MET A 232 8.99 -13.47 -6.74
N ASP A 233 9.81 -12.89 -7.63
CA ASP A 233 10.51 -13.58 -8.72
C ASP A 233 11.61 -14.54 -8.26
N SER A 234 12.11 -14.38 -7.02
CA SER A 234 13.14 -15.25 -6.45
C SER A 234 12.56 -16.60 -6.01
N VAL A 235 11.28 -16.64 -5.66
CA VAL A 235 10.57 -17.85 -5.26
C VAL A 235 10.05 -18.55 -6.52
N ARG A 236 10.94 -19.25 -7.22
CA ARG A 236 10.63 -19.90 -8.50
C ARG A 236 9.99 -21.27 -8.31
N GLY A 237 8.89 -21.48 -9.04
CA GLY A 237 8.18 -22.74 -9.22
C GLY A 237 7.25 -22.65 -10.43
N ASN A 238 6.47 -23.70 -10.70
CA ASN A 238 5.47 -23.67 -11.79
C ASN A 238 4.30 -22.71 -11.50
N VAL A 239 4.17 -22.24 -10.25
CA VAL A 239 3.10 -21.37 -9.78
C VAL A 239 3.72 -20.25 -8.95
N PRO A 240 3.41 -18.97 -9.22
CA PRO A 240 4.00 -17.84 -8.49
C PRO A 240 3.53 -17.82 -7.03
N LEU A 241 4.37 -17.25 -6.15
CA LEU A 241 3.99 -16.94 -4.79
C LEU A 241 2.95 -15.80 -4.78
N ASN A 242 1.94 -15.88 -3.92
CA ASN A 242 0.95 -14.83 -3.78
C ASN A 242 1.41 -13.80 -2.73
N PHE A 243 1.50 -12.51 -3.10
CA PHE A 243 1.93 -11.46 -2.17
C PHE A 243 0.84 -11.04 -1.17
N TYR A 244 -0.42 -11.42 -1.39
CA TYR A 244 -1.49 -11.22 -0.42
C TYR A 244 -1.50 -12.29 0.68
N ASP A 245 -0.97 -13.48 0.40
CA ASP A 245 -0.73 -14.53 1.40
C ASP A 245 0.43 -15.42 0.94
N VAL A 246 1.57 -15.27 1.59
CA VAL A 246 2.80 -16.01 1.24
C VAL A 246 2.78 -17.49 1.62
N ARG A 247 1.67 -17.99 2.17
CA ARG A 247 1.42 -19.43 2.30
C ARG A 247 0.75 -20.00 1.04
N ALA A 248 0.20 -19.15 0.19
CA ALA A 248 -0.52 -19.53 -1.02
C ALA A 248 0.33 -19.37 -2.30
N TYR A 249 0.08 -20.25 -3.26
CA TYR A 249 0.68 -20.22 -4.59
C TYR A 249 -0.42 -20.06 -5.64
N GLY A 250 -0.27 -19.06 -6.51
CA GLY A 250 -1.23 -18.70 -7.54
C GLY A 250 -1.04 -17.24 -7.97
N SER A 251 -1.65 -16.86 -9.10
CA SER A 251 -1.66 -15.44 -9.48
C SER A 251 -2.34 -14.61 -8.39
N SER A 252 -1.68 -13.53 -7.95
CA SER A 252 -2.29 -12.55 -7.04
C SER A 252 -3.55 -11.92 -7.63
N ASP A 253 -3.67 -11.85 -8.96
CA ASP A 253 -4.87 -11.35 -9.64
C ASP A 253 -6.09 -12.25 -9.43
N ALA A 254 -5.87 -13.54 -9.12
CA ALA A 254 -6.95 -14.49 -8.83
C ALA A 254 -7.36 -14.48 -7.34
N TYR A 255 -6.70 -13.69 -6.50
CA TYR A 255 -6.97 -13.60 -5.08
C TYR A 255 -8.07 -12.56 -4.74
N PRO A 256 -8.95 -12.84 -3.76
CA PRO A 256 -9.17 -14.16 -3.16
C PRO A 256 -9.88 -15.10 -4.16
N PRO A 257 -9.64 -16.43 -4.08
CA PRO A 257 -10.31 -17.39 -4.95
C PRO A 257 -11.84 -17.25 -4.89
N GLY A 258 -12.47 -17.16 -6.06
CA GLY A 258 -13.93 -17.06 -6.19
C GLY A 258 -14.50 -15.64 -6.22
N LYS A 259 -13.67 -14.59 -6.18
CA LYS A 259 -14.14 -13.19 -6.26
C LYS A 259 -14.97 -12.86 -7.49
N ASP A 260 -14.78 -13.58 -8.61
CA ASP A 260 -15.55 -13.39 -9.84
C ASP A 260 -17.06 -13.62 -9.64
N ARG A 261 -17.43 -14.42 -8.63
CA ARG A 261 -18.83 -14.66 -8.25
C ARG A 261 -19.53 -13.38 -7.82
N ILE A 262 -18.81 -12.41 -7.27
CA ILE A 262 -19.36 -11.08 -6.93
C ILE A 262 -19.86 -10.40 -8.19
N GLY A 263 -19.03 -10.36 -9.24
CA GLY A 263 -19.43 -9.79 -10.52
C GLY A 263 -20.54 -10.56 -11.20
N GLN A 264 -20.51 -11.89 -11.15
CA GLN A 264 -21.60 -12.73 -11.68
C GLN A 264 -22.93 -12.45 -10.96
N TYR A 265 -22.90 -12.36 -9.62
CA TYR A 265 -24.09 -12.12 -8.81
C TYR A 265 -24.65 -10.70 -9.01
N LEU A 266 -23.81 -9.67 -8.93
CA LEU A 266 -24.22 -8.26 -9.01
C LEU A 266 -24.61 -7.80 -10.42
N ASN A 267 -24.25 -8.58 -11.45
CA ASN A 267 -24.71 -8.32 -12.82
C ASN A 267 -26.07 -8.98 -13.14
N GLN A 268 -26.64 -9.80 -12.25
CA GLN A 268 -27.99 -10.36 -12.47
C GLN A 268 -29.05 -9.24 -12.50
N PRO A 269 -29.97 -9.20 -13.48
CA PRO A 269 -30.92 -8.10 -13.65
C PRO A 269 -31.79 -7.82 -12.42
N ASP A 270 -32.25 -8.88 -11.77
CA ASP A 270 -33.06 -8.88 -10.56
C ASP A 270 -32.26 -8.40 -9.33
N VAL A 271 -30.98 -8.73 -9.23
CA VAL A 271 -30.08 -8.16 -8.22
C VAL A 271 -29.86 -6.66 -8.46
N ARG A 272 -29.55 -6.26 -9.70
CA ARG A 272 -29.37 -4.84 -10.07
C ARG A 272 -30.60 -4.00 -9.75
N LYS A 273 -31.79 -4.54 -10.03
CA LYS A 273 -33.06 -3.92 -9.68
C LYS A 273 -33.25 -3.80 -8.17
N ALA A 274 -32.95 -4.86 -7.42
CA ALA A 274 -33.05 -4.85 -5.95
C ALA A 274 -32.09 -3.84 -5.29
N LEU A 275 -30.94 -3.58 -5.91
CA LEU A 275 -29.95 -2.61 -5.45
C LEU A 275 -30.16 -1.19 -6.00
N HIS A 276 -31.22 -0.98 -6.79
CA HIS A 276 -31.52 0.30 -7.43
C HIS A 276 -30.41 0.82 -8.36
N VAL A 277 -29.71 -0.10 -9.05
CA VAL A 277 -28.60 0.19 -9.99
C VAL A 277 -28.92 -0.18 -11.45
N GLU A 278 -30.20 -0.42 -11.75
CA GLU A 278 -30.69 -0.85 -13.07
C GLU A 278 -30.44 0.15 -14.21
N SER A 279 -30.28 1.44 -13.90
CA SER A 279 -29.97 2.48 -14.87
C SER A 279 -28.48 2.59 -15.21
N SER A 280 -27.59 1.95 -14.45
CA SER A 280 -26.16 1.93 -14.78
C SER A 280 -25.94 1.06 -16.01
N SER A 281 -25.43 1.65 -17.09
CA SER A 281 -25.08 0.96 -18.34
C SER A 281 -23.75 0.19 -18.25
N HIS A 282 -22.97 0.41 -17.20
CA HIS A 282 -21.67 -0.21 -17.02
C HIS A 282 -21.83 -1.56 -16.30
N PRO A 283 -21.21 -2.64 -16.82
CA PRO A 283 -21.12 -3.90 -16.10
C PRO A 283 -20.33 -3.68 -14.80
N PHE A 284 -20.68 -4.44 -13.77
CA PHE A 284 -19.91 -4.43 -12.53
C PHE A 284 -18.48 -4.92 -12.80
N GLU A 285 -17.51 -4.14 -12.35
CA GLU A 285 -16.09 -4.48 -12.34
C GLU A 285 -15.57 -4.52 -10.91
N TYR A 286 -14.67 -5.47 -10.64
CA TYR A 286 -14.12 -5.68 -9.31
C TYR A 286 -13.21 -4.52 -8.87
N CYS A 287 -12.28 -4.12 -9.73
CA CYS A 287 -11.50 -2.90 -9.58
C CYS A 287 -11.53 -2.10 -10.88
N ASN A 288 -11.67 -0.78 -10.78
CA ASN A 288 -11.63 0.12 -11.93
C ASN A 288 -10.19 0.61 -12.16
N TYR A 289 -9.54 0.10 -13.21
CA TYR A 289 -8.17 0.49 -13.56
C TYR A 289 -8.03 1.94 -14.05
N GLY A 290 -9.13 2.58 -14.47
CA GLY A 290 -9.15 4.00 -14.77
C GLY A 290 -8.99 4.87 -13.51
N VAL A 291 -9.66 4.48 -12.42
CA VAL A 291 -9.46 5.10 -11.09
C VAL A 291 -8.04 4.84 -10.60
N TYR A 292 -7.54 3.60 -10.73
CA TYR A 292 -6.17 3.25 -10.39
C TYR A 292 -5.14 4.14 -11.10
N GLY A 293 -5.24 4.24 -12.43
CA GLY A 293 -4.33 5.04 -13.23
C GLY A 293 -4.41 6.54 -12.92
N ALA A 294 -5.62 7.07 -12.66
CA ALA A 294 -5.81 8.48 -12.31
C ALA A 294 -5.14 8.86 -10.98
N LEU A 295 -5.06 7.93 -10.02
CA LEU A 295 -4.49 8.13 -8.69
C LEU A 295 -3.06 7.57 -8.55
N GLY A 296 -2.48 6.96 -9.58
CA GLY A 296 -1.16 6.31 -9.47
C GLY A 296 -0.04 7.26 -9.03
N HIS A 297 -0.12 8.55 -9.37
CA HIS A 297 0.84 9.56 -8.94
C HIS A 297 0.72 9.94 -7.46
N GLU A 298 -0.26 9.39 -6.74
CA GLU A 298 -0.44 9.55 -5.32
C GLU A 298 -0.02 8.33 -4.50
N ASP A 299 0.35 7.21 -5.14
CA ASP A 299 0.57 5.92 -4.46
C ASP A 299 1.61 6.01 -3.33
N ALA A 300 2.74 6.69 -3.57
CA ALA A 300 3.78 6.86 -2.57
C ALA A 300 3.62 8.09 -1.65
N VAL A 301 2.51 8.84 -1.75
CA VAL A 301 2.27 10.01 -0.87
C VAL A 301 1.89 9.52 0.53
N SER A 302 2.61 9.99 1.53
CA SER A 302 2.41 9.60 2.93
C SER A 302 1.17 10.22 3.57
N THR A 303 0.44 9.43 4.35
CA THR A 303 -0.65 9.87 5.25
C THR A 303 -0.29 9.75 6.74
N LEU A 304 1.00 9.53 7.05
CA LEU A 304 1.51 9.41 8.43
C LEU A 304 1.08 10.61 9.31
N HIS A 305 1.13 11.83 8.77
CA HIS A 305 0.74 13.02 9.50
C HIS A 305 -0.76 13.06 9.82
N ASP A 306 -1.61 12.58 8.93
CA ASP A 306 -3.04 12.46 9.20
C ASP A 306 -3.31 11.46 10.33
N VAL A 307 -2.53 10.38 10.42
CA VAL A 307 -2.58 9.43 11.54
C VAL A 307 -2.09 10.07 12.85
N ASP A 308 -1.05 10.90 12.82
CA ASP A 308 -0.61 11.68 13.99
C ASP A 308 -1.75 12.58 14.50
N GLN A 309 -2.49 13.23 13.60
CA GLN A 309 -3.63 14.08 13.94
C GLN A 309 -4.78 13.29 14.55
N MET A 310 -5.15 12.15 13.96
CA MET A 310 -6.15 11.22 14.52
C MET A 310 -5.83 10.88 15.98
N LEU A 311 -4.59 10.48 16.24
CA LEU A 311 -4.16 10.10 17.58
C LEU A 311 -4.08 11.31 18.53
N SER A 312 -3.64 12.47 18.04
CA SER A 312 -3.47 13.69 18.85
C SER A 312 -4.78 14.27 19.39
N VAL A 313 -5.91 14.06 18.70
CA VAL A 313 -7.23 14.45 19.21
C VAL A 313 -7.89 13.38 20.08
N GLY A 314 -7.19 12.28 20.38
CA GLY A 314 -7.68 11.21 21.24
C GLY A 314 -8.54 10.14 20.55
N LEU A 315 -8.57 10.11 19.21
CA LEU A 315 -9.32 9.09 18.46
C LEU A 315 -8.76 7.69 18.75
N GLN A 316 -9.62 6.71 19.04
CA GLN A 316 -9.17 5.32 19.14
C GLN A 316 -8.80 4.81 17.74
N VAL A 317 -7.56 4.32 17.57
CA VAL A 317 -7.07 3.79 16.29
C VAL A 317 -6.59 2.35 16.48
N LEU A 318 -7.11 1.46 15.66
CA LEU A 318 -6.68 0.07 15.54
C LEU A 318 -5.97 -0.13 14.21
N PHE A 319 -4.71 -0.53 14.25
CA PHE A 319 -4.06 -1.17 13.12
C PHE A 319 -4.14 -2.67 13.31
N PHE A 320 -4.58 -3.39 12.29
CA PHE A 320 -4.59 -4.85 12.31
C PHE A 320 -3.96 -5.39 11.03
N ASN A 321 -3.09 -6.39 11.12
CA ASN A 321 -2.45 -6.98 9.96
C ASN A 321 -2.53 -8.49 10.04
N GLY A 322 -2.83 -9.13 8.93
CA GLY A 322 -2.62 -10.57 8.80
C GLY A 322 -1.14 -10.93 8.86
N GLN A 323 -0.85 -12.00 9.60
CA GLN A 323 0.50 -12.50 9.84
C GLN A 323 1.26 -12.90 8.57
N TRP A 324 0.60 -13.13 7.44
CA TRP A 324 1.18 -13.69 6.21
C TRP A 324 1.03 -12.79 4.98
N ASP A 325 0.52 -11.57 5.14
CA ASP A 325 0.49 -10.59 4.06
C ASP A 325 1.90 -10.05 3.78
N MET A 326 2.34 -10.07 2.52
CA MET A 326 3.59 -9.44 2.08
C MET A 326 3.36 -7.98 1.68
N MET A 327 2.29 -7.71 0.92
CA MET A 327 1.99 -6.41 0.33
C MET A 327 1.87 -5.30 1.37
N CYS A 328 1.17 -5.55 2.47
CA CYS A 328 1.06 -4.61 3.58
C CYS A 328 1.40 -5.32 4.90
N ASN A 329 2.62 -5.86 4.96
CA ASN A 329 3.06 -6.73 6.04
C ASN A 329 3.10 -6.06 7.43
N ALA A 330 2.84 -6.88 8.45
CA ALA A 330 2.82 -6.46 9.86
C ALA A 330 4.15 -5.84 10.34
N TYR A 331 5.29 -6.32 9.82
CA TYR A 331 6.60 -5.81 10.19
C TYR A 331 6.78 -4.35 9.77
N ASN A 332 6.43 -4.01 8.54
CA ASN A 332 6.49 -2.64 8.05
C ASN A 332 5.41 -1.76 8.69
N THR A 333 4.22 -2.28 8.98
CA THR A 333 3.24 -1.52 9.76
C THR A 333 3.79 -1.17 11.14
N GLU A 334 4.41 -2.10 11.86
CA GLU A 334 5.05 -1.80 13.17
C GLU A 334 6.14 -0.73 13.04
N ARG A 335 6.99 -0.79 11.99
CA ARG A 335 7.98 0.25 11.68
C ARG A 335 7.36 1.62 11.42
N VAL A 336 6.18 1.68 10.82
CA VAL A 336 5.43 2.92 10.61
C VAL A 336 4.88 3.44 11.95
N LEU A 337 4.29 2.58 12.77
CA LEU A 337 3.67 2.99 14.04
C LEU A 337 4.67 3.57 15.04
N VAL A 338 5.91 3.09 15.07
CA VAL A 338 6.95 3.65 15.94
C VAL A 338 7.50 5.01 15.47
N GLN A 339 7.18 5.44 14.24
CA GLN A 339 7.56 6.75 13.72
C GLN A 339 6.54 7.85 14.02
N LEU A 340 5.30 7.48 14.37
CA LEU A 340 4.22 8.42 14.68
C LEU A 340 4.65 9.40 15.78
N GLN A 341 4.27 10.66 15.63
CA GLN A 341 4.56 11.75 16.54
C GLN A 341 3.27 12.24 17.21
N TRP A 342 2.94 11.68 18.36
CA TRP A 342 1.67 11.93 19.06
C TRP A 342 1.82 11.77 20.59
N PRO A 343 0.88 12.32 21.40
CA PRO A 343 1.05 12.41 22.85
C PRO A 343 1.30 11.08 23.59
N GLY A 344 0.69 9.98 23.14
CA GLY A 344 0.85 8.66 23.76
C GLY A 344 1.89 7.75 23.09
N GLN A 345 2.77 8.29 22.24
CA GLN A 345 3.81 7.49 21.56
C GLN A 345 4.70 6.72 22.55
N VAL A 346 5.04 7.33 23.69
CA VAL A 346 5.87 6.72 24.73
C VAL A 346 5.14 5.55 25.37
N ASP A 347 3.84 5.72 25.66
CA ASP A 347 3.00 4.68 26.25
C ASP A 347 2.85 3.50 25.29
N PHE A 348 2.66 3.76 24.00
CA PHE A 348 2.59 2.69 22.98
C PHE A 348 3.91 1.93 22.86
N GLN A 349 5.05 2.64 22.78
CA GLN A 349 6.37 2.00 22.67
C GLN A 349 6.74 1.17 23.91
N ALA A 350 6.31 1.61 25.10
CA ALA A 350 6.53 0.91 26.36
C ALA A 350 5.46 -0.16 26.67
N ALA A 351 4.40 -0.23 25.86
CA ALA A 351 3.25 -1.10 26.13
C ALA A 351 3.64 -2.58 26.15
N GLU A 352 3.04 -3.30 27.09
CA GLU A 352 3.14 -4.76 27.15
C GLU A 352 2.37 -5.37 25.96
N ARG A 353 2.93 -6.45 25.42
CA ARG A 353 2.24 -7.25 24.38
C ARG A 353 1.40 -8.33 25.03
N TYR A 354 0.29 -8.68 24.38
CA TYR A 354 -0.65 -9.70 24.82
C TYR A 354 -0.91 -10.72 23.73
N THR A 355 -1.00 -11.97 24.11
CA THR A 355 -1.55 -13.04 23.30
C THR A 355 -3.06 -12.99 23.44
N TRP A 356 -3.75 -12.65 22.35
CA TRP A 356 -5.19 -12.54 22.31
C TRP A 356 -5.82 -13.88 21.92
N ARG A 357 -6.93 -14.24 22.57
CA ARG A 357 -7.65 -15.50 22.36
C ARG A 357 -9.11 -15.23 22.05
N THR A 358 -9.64 -15.94 21.06
CA THR A 358 -11.06 -15.89 20.70
C THR A 358 -11.76 -17.16 21.18
N PRO A 359 -12.96 -17.06 21.77
CA PRO A 359 -13.74 -18.24 22.15
C PRO A 359 -13.92 -19.22 20.97
N GLY A 360 -13.64 -20.50 21.22
CA GLY A 360 -13.74 -21.54 20.20
C GLY A 360 -12.49 -21.76 19.35
N LEU A 361 -11.41 -20.98 19.56
CA LEU A 361 -10.09 -21.23 18.97
C LEU A 361 -9.12 -21.79 20.01
N ASP A 362 -8.49 -22.92 19.68
CA ASP A 362 -7.46 -23.54 20.54
C ASP A 362 -6.15 -22.74 20.51
N ALA A 363 -5.75 -22.32 19.31
CA ALA A 363 -4.60 -21.45 19.09
C ALA A 363 -4.92 -19.97 19.42
N PRO A 364 -3.92 -19.16 19.78
CA PRO A 364 -4.10 -17.71 19.84
C PRO A 364 -4.65 -17.13 18.55
N ALA A 365 -5.59 -16.19 18.68
CA ALA A 365 -6.13 -15.44 17.55
C ALA A 365 -5.13 -14.40 17.01
N GLY A 366 -4.18 -13.98 17.85
CA GLY A 366 -3.13 -13.06 17.44
C GLY A 366 -2.33 -12.48 18.61
N PHE A 367 -1.57 -11.44 18.29
CA PHE A 367 -0.68 -10.74 19.21
C PHE A 367 -0.99 -9.25 19.17
N VAL A 368 -1.22 -8.64 20.33
CA VAL A 368 -1.71 -7.26 20.43
C VAL A 368 -0.82 -6.41 21.32
N GLN A 369 -0.57 -5.17 20.89
CA GLN A 369 0.09 -4.12 21.65
C GLN A 369 -0.84 -2.91 21.70
N SER A 370 -1.16 -2.42 22.90
CA SER A 370 -2.03 -1.26 23.09
C SER A 370 -1.40 -0.30 24.08
N GLY A 371 -1.26 0.97 23.69
CA GLY A 371 -0.82 2.05 24.57
C GLY A 371 -1.39 3.38 24.10
N GLY A 372 -1.73 4.26 25.04
CA GLY A 372 -2.55 5.44 24.74
C GLY A 372 -3.86 5.05 24.04
N ASN A 373 -4.16 5.70 22.92
CA ASN A 373 -5.31 5.43 22.05
C ASN A 373 -4.95 4.64 20.77
N LEU A 374 -3.75 4.04 20.70
CA LEU A 374 -3.32 3.20 19.59
C LEU A 374 -3.29 1.72 20.00
N THR A 375 -3.90 0.87 19.17
CA THR A 375 -3.80 -0.59 19.26
C THR A 375 -3.24 -1.15 17.95
N PHE A 376 -2.25 -2.04 18.06
CA PHE A 376 -1.71 -2.80 16.94
C PHE A 376 -1.93 -4.30 17.17
N ALA A 377 -2.60 -4.96 16.24
CA ALA A 377 -2.90 -6.39 16.28
C ALA A 377 -2.29 -7.12 15.08
N VAL A 378 -1.50 -8.15 15.33
CA VAL A 378 -1.10 -9.14 14.31
C VAL A 378 -2.03 -10.32 14.44
N VAL A 379 -2.88 -10.54 13.44
CA VAL A 379 -3.86 -11.62 13.42
C VAL A 379 -3.19 -12.88 12.89
N ALA A 380 -3.24 -13.95 13.69
CA ALA A 380 -2.59 -15.20 13.36
C ALA A 380 -3.29 -15.87 12.17
N ASP A 381 -2.51 -16.60 11.37
CA ASP A 381 -3.02 -17.46 10.30
C ASP A 381 -3.84 -16.75 9.21
N SER A 382 -3.61 -15.45 9.00
CA SER A 382 -4.28 -14.65 7.95
C SER A 382 -3.31 -13.89 7.05
N GLY A 383 -3.73 -13.65 5.80
CA GLY A 383 -3.06 -12.83 4.79
C GLY A 383 -3.65 -11.41 4.73
N HIS A 384 -3.79 -10.88 3.52
CA HIS A 384 -4.18 -9.49 3.27
C HIS A 384 -5.63 -9.20 3.69
N LEU A 385 -6.52 -10.17 3.49
CA LEU A 385 -7.96 -10.05 3.79
C LEU A 385 -8.25 -10.76 5.12
N VAL A 386 -7.89 -10.11 6.22
CA VAL A 386 -7.98 -10.69 7.57
C VAL A 386 -9.36 -11.31 7.88
N PRO A 387 -10.51 -10.68 7.56
CA PRO A 387 -11.80 -11.27 7.85
C PRO A 387 -12.16 -12.45 6.93
N TYR A 388 -11.55 -12.55 5.74
CA TYR A 388 -11.69 -13.72 4.86
C TYR A 388 -10.93 -14.93 5.42
N ASP A 389 -9.66 -14.75 5.83
CA ASP A 389 -8.82 -15.86 6.28
C ASP A 389 -9.11 -16.30 7.73
N ALA A 390 -9.39 -15.34 8.62
CA ALA A 390 -9.59 -15.59 10.05
C ALA A 390 -10.90 -14.96 10.56
N PRO A 391 -12.07 -15.34 10.02
CA PRO A 391 -13.35 -14.65 10.25
C PRO A 391 -13.76 -14.58 11.72
N ALA A 392 -13.56 -15.67 12.49
CA ALA A 392 -13.89 -15.72 13.90
C ALA A 392 -13.03 -14.73 14.73
N ALA A 393 -11.73 -14.71 14.47
CA ALA A 393 -10.81 -13.76 15.09
C ALA A 393 -11.20 -12.33 14.68
N ALA A 394 -11.34 -12.06 13.39
CA ALA A 394 -11.67 -10.73 12.87
C ALA A 394 -12.94 -10.14 13.50
N LEU A 395 -14.01 -10.94 13.66
CA LEU A 395 -15.23 -10.51 14.34
C LEU A 395 -14.99 -10.19 15.82
N ASP A 396 -14.25 -11.03 16.56
CA ASP A 396 -13.96 -10.79 17.97
C ASP A 396 -13.08 -9.54 18.15
N MET A 397 -12.09 -9.33 17.29
CA MET A 397 -11.27 -8.11 17.26
C MET A 397 -12.11 -6.87 17.03
N PHE A 398 -12.93 -6.89 15.98
CA PHE A 398 -13.83 -5.79 15.66
C PHE A 398 -14.79 -5.49 16.82
N THR A 399 -15.42 -6.53 17.37
CA THR A 399 -16.36 -6.42 18.50
C THR A 399 -15.69 -5.82 19.72
N ARG A 400 -14.48 -6.27 20.06
CA ARG A 400 -13.72 -5.73 21.19
C ARG A 400 -13.42 -4.25 20.99
N PHE A 401 -12.94 -3.86 19.80
CA PHE A 401 -12.61 -2.48 19.51
C PHE A 401 -13.82 -1.54 19.58
N VAL A 402 -14.91 -1.84 18.86
CA VAL A 402 -16.10 -0.95 18.82
C VAL A 402 -16.86 -0.90 20.15
N GLN A 403 -16.67 -1.89 21.02
CA GLN A 403 -17.28 -1.93 22.35
C GLN A 403 -16.31 -1.55 23.48
N GLY A 404 -15.08 -1.13 23.17
CA GLY A 404 -14.07 -0.73 24.16
C GLY A 404 -13.63 -1.86 25.09
N ARG A 405 -13.65 -3.12 24.64
CA ARG A 405 -13.16 -4.26 25.41
C ARG A 405 -11.65 -4.44 25.18
N PRO A 406 -10.88 -4.81 26.22
CA PRO A 406 -9.44 -4.98 26.11
C PRO A 406 -9.05 -6.28 25.37
N PHE A 407 -7.83 -6.31 24.85
CA PHE A 407 -7.16 -7.49 24.27
C PHE A 407 -6.21 -8.19 25.27
N ALA A 408 -6.33 -7.88 26.56
CA ALA A 408 -5.39 -8.26 27.62
C ALA A 408 -5.60 -9.69 28.16
N ASP A 409 -5.77 -10.68 27.27
CA ASP A 409 -6.15 -12.05 27.68
C ASP A 409 -4.97 -12.81 28.34
N ALA A 410 -3.79 -12.77 27.74
CA ALA A 410 -2.57 -13.37 28.31
C ALA A 410 -1.35 -12.51 27.99
N ARG A 411 -0.63 -12.04 29.02
CA ARG A 411 0.56 -11.20 28.85
C ARG A 411 1.70 -11.99 28.19
N GLN A 412 2.32 -11.40 27.16
CA GLN A 412 3.58 -11.87 26.60
C GLN A 412 4.74 -11.29 27.42
N ALA A 413 5.35 -12.12 28.26
CA ALA A 413 6.56 -11.73 28.98
C ALA A 413 7.79 -12.22 28.20
N ILE A 414 8.58 -11.27 27.69
CA ILE A 414 9.96 -11.57 27.32
C ILE A 414 10.78 -11.46 28.61
N ALA A 415 11.44 -12.54 29.01
CA ALA A 415 12.26 -12.57 30.22
C ALA A 415 13.57 -11.81 29.98
N THR A 416 13.56 -10.48 30.07
CA THR A 416 14.77 -9.65 30.03
C THR A 416 14.75 -8.57 31.13
N PRO A 417 15.87 -8.35 31.84
CA PRO A 417 15.94 -7.46 33.00
C PRO A 417 16.20 -5.98 32.61
N GLY A 418 15.45 -5.41 31.67
CA GLY A 418 15.62 -4.01 31.24
C GLY A 418 14.44 -3.43 30.48
N HIS A 419 14.20 -2.12 30.66
CA HIS A 419 13.15 -1.37 29.96
C HIS A 419 13.38 -1.37 28.44
N TRP A 420 12.33 -1.70 27.67
CA TRP A 420 12.32 -1.60 26.22
C TRP A 420 12.27 -0.12 25.81
N ASN A 421 13.41 0.47 25.46
CA ASN A 421 13.41 1.71 24.70
C ASN A 421 13.37 1.34 23.20
N ALA A 422 12.17 1.35 22.62
CA ALA A 422 11.99 1.27 21.18
C ALA A 422 12.31 2.63 20.52
N SER A 423 13.48 3.21 20.79
CA SER A 423 13.99 4.30 19.97
C SER A 423 14.69 3.68 18.78
N ALA A 424 14.14 3.86 17.58
CA ALA A 424 14.86 3.58 16.35
C ALA A 424 16.00 4.60 16.18
N SER A 425 17.15 4.38 16.83
CA SER A 425 18.40 4.84 16.25
C SER A 425 18.71 3.87 15.12
N ALA A 426 18.60 4.32 13.88
CA ALA A 426 19.26 3.64 12.77
C ALA A 426 20.70 3.34 13.23
N PRO A 427 21.24 2.14 13.04
CA PRO A 427 22.65 1.94 13.18
C PRO A 427 23.28 2.71 12.02
N LEU A 428 23.53 4.01 12.23
CA LEU A 428 24.76 4.55 11.73
C LEU A 428 25.83 3.62 12.28
N CYS A 429 26.66 3.08 11.40
CA CYS A 429 28.00 2.74 11.80
C CYS A 429 28.58 3.98 12.50
N GLU A 430 28.38 4.12 13.80
CA GLU A 430 29.32 4.82 14.65
C GLU A 430 30.56 3.93 14.61
N SER A 431 31.34 4.11 13.54
CA SER A 431 32.76 3.92 13.64
C SER A 431 33.19 4.82 14.78
N ASP A 432 33.41 4.21 15.95
CA ASP A 432 33.93 4.86 17.12
C ASP A 432 35.40 5.25 16.83
N ALA A 433 35.55 6.31 16.04
CA ALA A 433 36.80 6.91 15.62
C ALA A 433 37.57 7.52 16.82
N SER A 434 36.94 7.55 18.00
CA SER A 434 37.53 8.04 19.24
C SER A 434 38.47 7.02 19.92
N SER A 435 38.35 5.73 19.61
CA SER A 435 39.20 4.67 20.17
C SER A 435 40.52 4.45 19.42
N LEU A 436 40.63 4.94 18.17
CA LEU A 436 41.82 4.82 17.32
C LEU A 436 42.86 5.93 17.51
N LEU A 437 42.55 6.97 18.31
CA LEU A 437 43.44 8.13 18.50
C LEU A 437 44.34 8.05 19.74
N LYS A 438 44.32 6.94 20.49
CA LYS A 438 45.27 6.70 21.60
C LYS A 438 46.22 5.55 21.26
N GLY A 439 47.14 5.80 20.34
CA GLY A 439 48.17 4.84 19.93
C GLY A 439 49.34 5.50 19.21
N SER A 440 50.04 6.41 19.89
CA SER A 440 51.24 7.07 19.38
C SER A 440 52.36 6.05 19.12
N ARG A 441 52.48 5.57 17.87
CA ARG A 441 53.73 5.08 17.22
C ARG A 441 53.54 4.58 15.78
N ALA A 442 52.32 4.31 15.32
CA ALA A 442 52.08 3.78 13.97
C ALA A 442 52.03 4.85 12.85
N TRP A 443 51.63 6.08 13.17
CA TRP A 443 51.37 7.13 12.17
C TRP A 443 52.63 7.61 11.42
N SER A 444 53.79 7.65 12.08
CA SER A 444 55.06 8.03 11.45
C SER A 444 55.58 6.98 10.46
N MET A 445 55.22 5.71 10.65
CA MET A 445 55.65 4.61 9.78
C MET A 445 54.83 4.60 8.47
N TRP A 446 53.52 4.87 8.55
CA TRP A 446 52.64 4.90 7.38
C TRP A 446 52.82 6.16 6.50
N LEU A 447 53.19 7.30 7.08
CA LEU A 447 53.61 8.49 6.33
C LEU A 447 54.92 8.25 5.57
N ALA A 448 55.89 7.57 6.18
CA ALA A 448 57.16 7.23 5.53
C ALA A 448 56.95 6.22 4.38
N VAL A 449 56.12 5.20 4.57
CA VAL A 449 55.79 4.22 3.52
C VAL A 449 55.03 4.88 2.36
N SER A 450 54.09 5.76 2.64
CA SER A 450 53.32 6.47 1.60
C SER A 450 54.19 7.43 0.77
N LEU A 451 55.16 8.10 1.40
CA LEU A 451 56.15 8.93 0.71
C LEU A 451 57.08 8.11 -0.19
N VAL A 452 57.53 6.94 0.27
CA VAL A 452 58.39 6.04 -0.52
C VAL A 452 57.62 5.44 -1.70
N VAL A 453 56.38 5.00 -1.49
CA VAL A 453 55.52 4.48 -2.56
C VAL A 453 55.20 5.58 -3.58
N GLY A 454 54.85 6.79 -3.14
CA GLY A 454 54.60 7.93 -4.03
C GLY A 454 55.81 8.32 -4.89
N LEU A 455 57.01 8.35 -4.31
CA LEU A 455 58.25 8.65 -5.04
C LEU A 455 58.64 7.53 -6.02
N SER A 456 58.43 6.26 -5.65
CA SER A 456 58.71 5.12 -6.53
C SER A 456 57.75 5.06 -7.73
N SER A 457 56.47 5.34 -7.52
CA SER A 457 55.45 5.39 -8.59
C SER A 457 55.71 6.53 -9.60
N ALA A 458 56.16 7.69 -9.13
CA ALA A 458 56.53 8.82 -9.99
C ALA A 458 57.77 8.53 -10.85
N LEU A 459 58.76 7.81 -10.32
CA LEU A 459 59.96 7.37 -11.05
C LEU A 459 59.61 6.34 -12.14
N VAL A 460 58.73 5.38 -11.84
CA VAL A 460 58.28 4.36 -12.80
C VAL A 460 57.46 5.01 -13.93
N ALA A 461 56.54 5.93 -13.61
CA ALA A 461 55.78 6.67 -14.60
C ALA A 461 56.67 7.54 -15.52
N SER A 462 57.72 8.15 -14.95
CA SER A 462 58.69 8.94 -15.71
C SER A 462 59.55 8.07 -16.64
N MET A 463 59.98 6.89 -16.19
CA MET A 463 60.72 5.93 -17.02
C MET A 463 59.87 5.35 -18.15
N LEU A 464 58.60 5.01 -17.89
CA LEU A 464 57.66 4.53 -18.90
C LEU A 464 57.35 5.61 -19.95
N THR A 465 57.19 6.86 -19.52
CA THR A 465 56.98 8.00 -20.44
C THR A 465 58.23 8.24 -21.31
N ALA A 466 59.43 8.14 -20.74
CA ALA A 466 60.69 8.27 -21.48
C ALA A 466 60.91 7.10 -22.47
N LEU A 467 60.53 5.87 -22.11
CA LEU A 467 60.56 4.68 -22.99
C LEU A 467 59.55 4.80 -24.14
N CYS A 468 58.34 5.30 -23.87
CA CYS A 468 57.33 5.58 -24.91
C CYS A 468 57.79 6.67 -25.89
N LEU A 469 58.39 7.77 -25.39
CA LEU A 469 58.94 8.83 -26.24
C LEU A 469 60.14 8.36 -27.08
N ARG A 470 60.97 7.45 -26.52
CA ARG A 470 62.13 6.86 -27.23
C ARG A 470 61.71 5.83 -28.28
N ASN A 471 60.64 5.07 -28.05
CA ASN A 471 60.05 4.17 -29.06
C ASN A 471 59.26 4.93 -30.14
N GLY A 472 58.61 6.04 -29.79
CA GLY A 472 57.94 6.94 -30.77
C GLY A 472 58.92 7.55 -31.77
N ARG A 473 60.12 7.96 -31.33
CA ARG A 473 61.18 8.46 -32.22
C ARG A 473 61.80 7.38 -33.12
N ARG A 474 61.81 6.11 -32.70
CA ARG A 474 62.25 4.99 -33.56
C ARG A 474 61.22 4.63 -34.62
N ARG A 475 59.91 4.69 -34.31
CA ARG A 475 58.83 4.45 -35.28
C ARG A 475 58.77 5.50 -36.40
N GLN A 476 59.07 6.77 -36.11
CA GLN A 476 59.12 7.82 -37.14
C GLN A 476 60.28 7.67 -38.14
N GLN A 477 61.36 6.97 -37.79
CA GLN A 477 62.47 6.70 -38.73
C GLN A 477 62.20 5.48 -39.63
N THR A 478 61.35 4.53 -39.21
CA THR A 478 60.98 3.36 -40.03
C THR A 478 59.90 3.70 -41.06
N ILE A 479 58.96 4.59 -40.72
CA ILE A 479 57.85 4.98 -41.60
C ILE A 479 58.32 5.81 -42.82
N LEU A 480 59.47 6.49 -42.74
CA LEU A 480 60.04 7.22 -43.89
C LEU A 480 60.71 6.31 -44.95
N VAL A 481 60.86 5.01 -44.68
CA VAL A 481 61.50 4.04 -45.59
C VAL A 481 60.48 3.17 -46.33
N GLU A 482 59.24 3.04 -45.83
CA GLU A 482 58.21 2.14 -46.38
C GLU A 482 57.18 2.81 -47.31
N VAL A 483 57.25 4.13 -47.56
CA VAL A 483 56.25 4.86 -48.39
C VAL A 483 56.62 4.89 -49.90
N GLU A 484 57.65 4.14 -50.34
CA GLU A 484 58.02 4.07 -51.77
C GLU A 484 57.42 2.88 -52.54
N GLU A 485 56.70 1.96 -51.91
CA GLU A 485 56.11 0.80 -52.61
C GLU A 485 54.62 0.61 -52.28
N GLU A 486 53.82 0.43 -53.35
CA GLU A 486 52.43 -0.07 -53.39
C GLU A 486 51.25 0.93 -53.28
N GLU A 487 50.94 1.57 -54.42
CA GLU A 487 49.55 1.78 -54.88
C GLU A 487 49.17 0.62 -55.81
N ASP A 488 48.10 -0.15 -55.50
CA ASP A 488 47.05 -0.56 -56.44
C ASP A 488 46.05 -1.59 -55.86
N ALA A 489 44.78 -1.43 -56.28
CA ALA A 489 43.69 -2.43 -56.41
C ALA A 489 42.52 -2.43 -55.39
N ALA A 490 41.36 -2.89 -55.88
CA ALA A 490 40.01 -2.47 -55.56
C ALA A 490 39.05 -3.63 -55.14
N VAL A 491 37.95 -3.26 -54.46
CA VAL A 491 36.54 -3.79 -54.45
C VAL A 491 36.27 -5.30 -54.38
N GLN A 492 35.40 -5.76 -53.43
CA GLN A 492 34.19 -6.58 -53.69
C GLN A 492 33.32 -6.92 -52.45
N ASP A 493 32.00 -6.99 -52.70
CA ASP A 493 30.83 -7.35 -51.85
C ASP A 493 30.81 -8.81 -51.35
N ASN A 494 30.01 -9.08 -50.29
CA ASN A 494 28.94 -10.10 -50.30
C ASN A 494 28.07 -10.12 -49.02
N ASP A 495 26.77 -10.34 -49.26
CA ASP A 495 25.62 -10.54 -48.36
C ASP A 495 25.51 -11.99 -47.79
N ASP A 496 24.44 -12.21 -46.97
CA ASP A 496 23.75 -13.46 -46.51
C ASP A 496 23.93 -13.80 -44.99
N ASP A 497 22.93 -14.15 -44.15
CA ASP A 497 21.45 -14.25 -44.21
C ASP A 497 20.85 -14.72 -42.82
N TRP A 498 19.53 -14.46 -42.58
CA TRP A 498 18.49 -14.99 -41.63
C TRP A 498 18.46 -14.78 -40.08
N ASP A 499 17.49 -13.94 -39.62
CA ASP A 499 16.20 -14.22 -38.88
C ASP A 499 16.16 -15.06 -37.57
N ASP A 500 15.30 -14.84 -36.55
CA ASP A 500 14.24 -13.85 -36.23
C ASP A 500 13.86 -13.94 -34.72
N ASP A 501 13.00 -13.01 -34.30
CA ASP A 501 12.02 -13.00 -33.19
C ASP A 501 12.31 -12.23 -31.88
N MET A 502 11.41 -11.25 -31.64
CA MET A 502 10.91 -10.66 -30.38
C MET A 502 11.21 -9.17 -30.15
N VAL A 503 10.50 -8.24 -30.82
CA VAL A 503 9.99 -7.00 -30.17
C VAL A 503 8.75 -6.49 -30.92
N GLU A 504 7.58 -6.62 -30.30
CA GLU A 504 6.40 -5.82 -30.60
C GLU A 504 6.10 -5.00 -29.33
N MET A 505 5.76 -3.71 -29.49
CA MET A 505 5.51 -2.64 -28.48
C MET A 505 6.48 -1.46 -28.58
N GLU A 506 6.72 -0.95 -29.80
CA GLU A 506 7.25 0.41 -30.01
C GLU A 506 6.58 1.12 -31.21
N GLU A 507 5.29 0.89 -31.43
CA GLU A 507 4.47 1.72 -32.31
C GLU A 507 3.27 2.26 -31.55
N LEU A 508 3.39 3.45 -30.93
CA LEU A 508 2.26 4.35 -30.66
C LEU A 508 2.68 5.80 -30.34
N THR A 509 3.91 6.21 -30.67
CA THR A 509 4.39 7.61 -30.45
C THR A 509 4.89 8.32 -31.71
N LYS A 510 4.63 7.80 -32.92
CA LYS A 510 5.03 8.45 -34.18
C LYS A 510 3.91 9.07 -35.03
N GLU A 511 2.64 9.04 -34.62
CA GLU A 511 1.55 9.65 -35.41
C GLU A 511 1.13 11.08 -35.02
N SER A 512 1.77 11.76 -34.07
CA SER A 512 1.41 13.15 -33.72
C SER A 512 2.31 14.24 -34.30
N ARG A 513 3.28 13.89 -35.16
CA ARG A 513 4.26 14.84 -35.72
C ARG A 513 4.27 14.93 -37.24
N GLN A 514 3.12 14.80 -37.90
CA GLN A 514 3.01 15.16 -39.32
C GLN A 514 1.55 15.45 -39.72
N ARG A 515 0.96 16.52 -39.19
CA ARG A 515 -0.21 17.17 -39.82
C ARG A 515 -0.45 18.57 -39.23
N ARG A 516 0.34 19.55 -39.68
CA ARG A 516 -0.03 20.98 -39.62
C ARG A 516 0.82 21.82 -40.55
N THR A 517 0.54 21.71 -41.85
CA THR A 517 0.72 22.79 -42.82
C THR A 517 -0.32 22.59 -43.91
N VAL A 518 -1.07 23.66 -44.21
CA VAL A 518 -1.73 24.04 -45.49
C VAL A 518 -3.04 24.77 -45.16
N ASN A 519 -3.01 26.09 -45.35
CA ASN A 519 -4.20 26.94 -45.60
C ASN A 519 -4.81 26.57 -46.97
N PRO A 520 -6.10 26.86 -47.20
CA PRO A 520 -6.35 28.04 -48.05
C PRO A 520 -7.57 28.88 -47.66
N THR A 521 -7.54 30.04 -48.29
CA THR A 521 -8.43 31.20 -48.36
C THR A 521 -9.81 30.96 -49.00
N ASP A 522 -10.67 31.94 -48.73
CA ASP A 522 -11.75 32.52 -49.55
C ASP A 522 -13.14 31.85 -49.67
N SER A 523 -14.12 32.77 -49.58
CA SER A 523 -15.59 32.72 -49.71
C SER A 523 -16.42 32.20 -48.55
#